data_AF-B6AQH1-F1
#
_entry.id   AF-B6AQH1-F1
#
_cell.length_a   1.000
_cell.length_b   1.000
_cell.length_c   1.000
_cell.angle_alpha   90.00
_cell.angle_beta   90.00
_cell.angle_gamma   90.00
#
_symmetry.space_group_name_H-M   'P 1'
#
loop_
_entity.id
_entity.type
_entity.pdbx_description
1 polymer ?
#
loop_
_entity_poly.entity_id
_entity_poly.type
_entity_poly.pdbx_seq_one_letter_code
_entity_poly.pdbx_strand_id
1 'polypeptide(L)'
;MSCKDVSRLIGQSLDGRLPLADRIRIRVHLLFCEACKRFSFQVRFLEKTMEATIRDGPPPESGSPGLSPEARERILGEIRKGKNP
;
A
#
# COMPACT_ATOMS: atom_id res chain seq x y z
N MET A 1 -10.30 8.06 17.92
CA MET A 1 -9.44 8.04 16.71
C MET A 1 -10.03 9.03 15.72
N SER A 2 -9.24 10.00 15.27
CA SER A 2 -9.68 11.03 14.33
C SER A 2 -9.70 10.49 12.89
N CYS A 3 -10.42 11.16 11.98
CA CYS A 3 -10.38 10.82 10.55
C CYS A 3 -8.96 10.87 9.96
N LYS A 4 -8.10 11.77 10.47
CA LYS A 4 -6.69 11.88 10.06
C LYS A 4 -5.87 10.65 10.47
N ASP A 5 -6.15 10.10 11.66
CA ASP A 5 -5.50 8.86 12.11
C ASP A 5 -5.97 7.68 11.25
N VAL A 6 -7.27 7.61 10.96
CA VAL A 6 -7.87 6.54 10.15
C VAL A 6 -7.32 6.56 8.74
N SER A 7 -7.25 7.73 8.09
CA SER A 7 -6.73 7.84 6.73
C SER A 7 -5.26 7.43 6.65
N ARG A 8 -4.46 7.79 7.66
CA ARG A 8 -3.07 7.31 7.79
C ARG A 8 -3.00 5.79 7.95
N LEU A 9 -3.78 5.18 8.83
CA LEU A 9 -3.77 3.72 9.02
C LEU A 9 -4.28 2.96 7.79
N ILE A 10 -5.26 3.52 7.07
CA ILE A 10 -5.72 2.98 5.77
C ILE A 10 -4.56 2.99 4.77
N GLY A 11 -3.81 4.10 4.67
CA GLY A 11 -2.61 4.17 3.81
C GLY A 11 -1.58 3.09 4.17
N GLN A 12 -1.24 2.98 5.46
CA GLN A 12 -0.30 1.95 5.94
C GLN A 12 -0.76 0.51 5.67
N SER A 13 -2.08 0.30 5.58
CA SER A 13 -2.63 -1.02 5.24
C SER A 13 -2.32 -1.47 3.82
N LEU A 14 -2.10 -0.53 2.89
CA LEU A 14 -1.70 -0.80 1.50
C LEU A 14 -0.23 -1.22 1.41
N ASP A 15 0.63 -0.67 2.28
CA ASP A 15 2.06 -1.01 2.36
C ASP A 15 2.31 -2.39 3.02
N GLY A 16 1.25 -3.14 3.35
CA GLY A 16 1.33 -4.48 3.96
C GLY A 16 1.73 -4.50 5.44
N ARG A 17 1.90 -3.35 6.08
CA ARG A 17 2.34 -3.23 7.49
C ARG A 17 1.24 -2.62 8.34
N LEU A 18 0.34 -3.45 8.87
CA LEU A 18 -0.65 -2.99 9.84
C LEU A 18 -0.95 -4.04 10.91
N PRO A 19 -0.64 -3.76 12.20
CA PRO A 19 -1.00 -4.63 13.32
C PRO A 19 -2.51 -4.92 13.39
N LEU A 20 -2.88 -6.08 13.92
CA LEU A 20 -4.29 -6.49 14.03
C LEU A 20 -5.14 -5.49 14.83
N ALA A 21 -4.59 -4.91 15.89
CA ALA A 21 -5.27 -3.92 16.70
C ALA A 21 -5.68 -2.67 15.89
N ASP A 22 -4.82 -2.21 15.00
CA ASP A 22 -5.11 -1.05 14.16
C ASP A 22 -6.14 -1.37 13.07
N ARG A 23 -6.17 -2.62 12.57
CA ARG A 23 -7.25 -3.08 11.68
C ARG A 23 -8.62 -3.03 12.38
N ILE A 24 -8.69 -3.40 13.65
CA ILE A 24 -9.93 -3.30 14.44
C ILE A 24 -10.34 -1.85 14.61
N ARG A 25 -9.39 -0.96 14.96
CA ARG A 25 -9.66 0.48 15.11
C ARG A 25 -10.22 1.11 13.83
N ILE A 26 -9.66 0.76 12.67
CA ILE A 26 -10.21 1.19 11.37
C ILE A 26 -11.65 0.69 11.25
N ARG A 27 -11.90 -0.62 11.39
CA ARG A 27 -13.24 -1.21 11.24
C ARG A 27 -14.29 -0.53 12.10
N VAL A 28 -13.97 -0.27 13.37
CA VAL A 28 -14.87 0.42 14.31
C VAL A 28 -15.18 1.84 13.81
N HIS A 29 -14.17 2.61 13.39
CA HIS A 29 -14.39 3.97 12.88
C HIS A 29 -15.24 3.98 11.60
N LEU A 30 -15.00 3.00 10.72
CA LEU A 30 -15.78 2.83 9.51
C LEU A 30 -17.24 2.48 9.78
N LEU A 31 -17.66 2.07 10.98
CA LEU A 31 -19.10 1.81 11.23
C LEU A 31 -19.93 3.10 11.21
N PHE A 32 -19.37 4.20 11.72
CA PHE A 32 -20.11 5.45 11.94
C PHE A 32 -19.63 6.62 11.06
N CYS A 33 -18.46 6.55 10.43
CA CYS A 33 -17.95 7.64 9.59
C CYS A 33 -18.06 7.31 8.09
N GLU A 34 -19.05 7.89 7.43
CA GLU A 34 -19.30 7.72 6.00
C GLU A 34 -18.14 8.24 5.12
N ALA A 35 -17.53 9.37 5.50
CA ALA A 35 -16.39 9.92 4.76
C ALA A 35 -15.21 8.94 4.73
N CYS A 36 -14.90 8.31 5.87
CA CYS A 36 -13.82 7.33 5.93
C CYS A 36 -14.18 6.02 5.21
N LYS A 37 -15.46 5.60 5.18
CA LYS A 37 -15.90 4.46 4.35
C LYS A 37 -15.61 4.70 2.88
N ARG A 38 -15.99 5.87 2.37
CA ARG A 38 -15.78 6.26 0.96
C ARG A 38 -14.30 6.35 0.63
N PHE A 39 -13.51 6.98 1.48
CA PHE A 39 -12.06 7.06 1.30
C PHE A 39 -11.42 5.66 1.26
N SER A 40 -11.79 4.78 2.20
CA SER A 40 -11.30 3.39 2.22
C SER A 40 -11.64 2.66 0.92
N PHE A 41 -12.86 2.81 0.42
CA PHE A 41 -13.26 2.22 -0.86
C PHE A 41 -12.44 2.75 -2.04
N GLN A 42 -12.31 4.08 -2.17
CA GLN A 42 -11.57 4.73 -3.27
C GLN A 42 -10.12 4.28 -3.34
N VAL A 43 -9.45 4.23 -2.19
CA VAL A 43 -8.04 3.86 -2.12
C VAL A 43 -7.83 2.38 -2.47
N ARG A 44 -8.70 1.47 -1.99
CA ARG A 44 -8.62 0.05 -2.36
C ARG A 44 -9.01 -0.21 -3.82
N PHE A 45 -9.89 0.61 -4.37
CA PHE A 45 -10.20 0.57 -5.79
C PHE A 45 -8.98 0.95 -6.63
N LEU A 46 -8.28 2.02 -6.26
CA LEU A 46 -7.05 2.45 -6.93
C LEU A 46 -5.97 1.37 -6.86
N GLU A 47 -5.72 0.81 -5.68
CA GLU A 47 -4.77 -0.30 -5.44
C GLU A 47 -5.03 -1.47 -6.40
N LYS A 48 -6.26 -1.99 -6.41
CA LYS A 48 -6.64 -3.11 -7.30
C LYS A 48 -6.53 -2.77 -8.78
N THR A 49 -6.86 -1.54 -9.16
CA THR A 49 -6.79 -1.10 -10.54
C THR A 49 -5.33 -1.05 -10.99
N MET A 50 -4.44 -0.49 -10.18
CA MET A 50 -3.00 -0.46 -10.46
C MET A 50 -2.41 -1.87 -10.56
N GLU A 51 -2.77 -2.76 -9.64
CA GLU A 51 -2.34 -4.16 -9.66
C GLU A 51 -2.81 -4.89 -10.92
N ALA A 52 -4.08 -4.70 -11.32
CA ALA A 52 -4.62 -5.24 -12.56
C ALA A 52 -3.89 -4.68 -13.79
N THR A 53 -3.61 -3.38 -13.84
CA THR A 53 -2.85 -2.78 -14.95
C THR A 53 -1.43 -3.36 -15.06
N ILE A 54 -0.75 -3.61 -13.94
CA ILE A 54 0.60 -4.19 -13.95
C ILE A 54 0.56 -5.66 -14.40
N ARG A 55 -0.46 -6.42 -13.96
CA ARG A 55 -0.58 -7.84 -14.26
C ARG A 55 -1.09 -8.11 -15.69
N ASP A 56 -2.10 -7.37 -16.11
CA ASP A 56 -2.89 -7.61 -17.33
C ASP A 56 -2.59 -6.59 -18.44
N GLY A 57 -1.78 -5.55 -18.15
CA GLY A 57 -1.35 -4.56 -19.13
C GLY A 57 -0.30 -5.08 -20.11
N PRO A 58 -0.03 -4.33 -21.20
CA PRO A 58 1.05 -4.69 -22.11
C PRO A 58 2.37 -4.82 -21.32
N PRO A 59 3.26 -5.75 -21.69
CA PRO A 59 4.59 -5.82 -21.11
C PRO A 59 5.21 -4.41 -21.12
N PRO A 60 5.99 -4.04 -20.09
CA PRO A 60 6.71 -2.78 -20.11
C PRO A 60 7.44 -2.69 -21.45
N GLU A 61 7.16 -1.62 -22.19
CA GLU A 61 7.81 -1.34 -23.45
C GLU A 61 9.32 -1.51 -23.30
N SER A 62 9.95 -2.29 -24.18
CA SER A 62 11.38 -2.58 -24.15
C SER A 62 12.16 -1.25 -24.17
N GLY A 63 12.61 -0.80 -23.00
CA GLY A 63 13.19 0.54 -22.81
C GLY A 63 12.58 1.35 -21.66
N SER A 64 11.45 0.94 -21.09
CA SER A 64 10.97 1.46 -19.80
C SER A 64 12.04 1.16 -18.75
N PRO A 65 12.70 2.17 -18.15
CA PRO A 65 13.81 1.93 -17.27
C PRO A 65 13.29 1.36 -15.96
N GLY A 66 13.29 0.03 -15.87
CA GLY A 66 13.34 -0.65 -14.58
C GLY A 66 14.58 -0.21 -13.80
N LEU A 67 14.66 -0.60 -12.54
CA LEU A 67 15.84 -0.29 -11.72
C LEU A 67 17.11 -0.79 -12.43
N SER A 68 18.15 0.05 -12.48
CA SER A 68 19.47 -0.39 -12.93
C SER A 68 19.95 -1.55 -12.05
N PRO A 69 20.83 -2.44 -12.56
CA PRO A 69 21.37 -3.54 -11.76
C PRO A 69 21.94 -3.08 -10.42
N GLU A 70 22.66 -1.97 -10.42
CA GLU A 70 23.30 -1.36 -9.23
C GLU A 70 22.23 -0.81 -8.27
N ALA A 71 21.21 -0.13 -8.78
CA ALA A 71 20.11 0.38 -7.96
C ALA A 71 19.33 -0.76 -7.29
N ARG A 72 19.09 -1.85 -8.03
CA ARG A 72 18.42 -3.06 -7.51
C ARG A 72 19.25 -3.73 -6.42
N GLU A 73 20.55 -3.87 -6.62
CA GLU A 73 21.45 -4.47 -5.63
C GLU A 73 21.50 -3.65 -4.33
N ARG A 74 21.61 -2.32 -4.44
CA ARG A 74 21.58 -1.42 -3.27
C ARG A 74 20.28 -1.54 -2.49
N ILE A 75 19.13 -1.52 -3.16
CA ILE A 75 17.81 -1.61 -2.51
C ILE A 75 17.65 -2.98 -1.80
N LEU A 76 18.06 -4.07 -2.45
CA LEU A 76 17.99 -5.41 -1.85
C LEU A 76 18.91 -5.53 -0.63
N GLY A 77 20.09 -4.89 -0.64
CA GLY A 77 20.99 -4.83 0.50
C GLY A 77 20.32 -4.21 1.74
N GLU A 78 19.66 -3.07 1.57
CA GLU A 78 18.96 -2.38 2.67
C GLU A 78 17.74 -3.18 3.18
N ILE A 79 16.97 -3.80 2.28
CA ILE A 79 15.82 -4.65 2.66
C ILE A 79 16.30 -5.85 3.51
N ARG A 80 17.43 -6.48 3.17
CA ARG A 80 17.98 -7.60 3.95
C ARG A 80 18.44 -7.17 5.33
N LYS A 81 19.13 -6.01 5.45
CA LYS A 81 19.53 -5.46 6.76
C LYS A 81 18.33 -5.21 7.67
N GLY A 82 17.23 -4.67 7.13
CA GLY A 82 16.00 -4.44 7.90
C GLY A 82 15.15 -5.69 8.18
N LYS A 83 15.46 -6.83 7.56
CA LYS A 83 14.78 -8.13 7.78
C LYS A 83 15.50 -9.03 8.80
N ASN A 84 16.70 -8.65 9.24
CA ASN A 84 17.44 -9.35 10.29
C ASN A 84 17.18 -8.61 11.62
N PRO A 85 16.23 -9.07 12.46
CA PRO A 85 16.00 -8.47 13.78
C PRO A 85 17.20 -8.64 14.71
#